data_AF-A0A0K0Y467-F1
#
_entry.id   AF-A0A0K0Y467-F1
#
_cell.length_a   1.000
_cell.length_b   1.000
_cell.length_c   1.000
_cell.angle_alpha   90.00
_cell.angle_beta   90.00
_cell.angle_gamma   90.00
#
_symmetry.space_group_name_H-M   'P 1'
#
loop_
_entity.id
_entity.type
_entity.pdbx_description
1 polymer ?
#
loop_
_entity_poly.entity_id
_entity_poly.type
_entity_poly.pdbx_seq_one_letter_code
_entity_poly.pdbx_strand_id
1 'polypeptide(L)'
;MARPERKDVAVGFGLVGLLTALALLAFGDTRILDATWTGQIGVVIIAGPSAWLAGMACGWMFGRPKAEGWVLASLGACLSTILGAAIGGNIVFPILGTIMAPSAILDEAIAHPMIIIVWLALMASMHVILLKTNG
;
A
#
# COMPACT_ATOMS: atom_id res chain seq x y z
N MET A 1 0.88 6.46 -28.18
CA MET A 1 1.52 5.80 -27.02
C MET A 1 0.41 5.32 -26.12
N ALA A 2 0.31 4.01 -25.90
CA ALA A 2 -0.78 3.43 -25.12
C ALA A 2 -0.56 3.74 -23.64
N ARG A 3 -1.52 4.41 -22.99
CA ARG A 3 -1.50 4.54 -21.53
C ARG A 3 -1.63 3.13 -20.93
N PRO A 4 -0.86 2.76 -19.90
CA PRO A 4 -1.03 1.50 -19.18
C PRO A 4 -2.48 1.41 -18.75
N GLU A 5 -3.08 0.24 -18.96
CA GLU A 5 -4.48 0.07 -18.60
C GLU A 5 -4.62 0.27 -17.09
N ARG A 6 -5.68 0.95 -16.68
CA ARG A 6 -5.94 1.28 -15.26
C ARG A 6 -5.92 0.05 -14.35
N LYS A 7 -6.16 -1.13 -14.93
CA LYS A 7 -6.10 -2.44 -14.28
C LYS A 7 -4.67 -2.85 -13.91
N ASP A 8 -3.69 -2.63 -14.79
CA ASP A 8 -2.29 -3.02 -14.54
C ASP A 8 -1.68 -2.22 -13.39
N VAL A 9 -2.00 -0.93 -13.35
CA VAL A 9 -1.61 -0.05 -12.24
C VAL A 9 -2.17 -0.58 -10.92
N ALA A 10 -3.47 -0.87 -10.87
CA ALA A 10 -4.12 -1.38 -9.67
C ALA A 10 -3.52 -2.74 -9.23
N VAL A 11 -3.21 -3.63 -10.16
CA VAL A 11 -2.52 -4.91 -9.86
C VAL A 11 -1.15 -4.64 -9.23
N GLY A 12 -0.38 -3.69 -9.76
CA GLY A 12 0.88 -3.24 -9.16
C GLY A 12 0.70 -2.84 -7.69
N PHE A 13 -0.28 -1.99 -7.39
CA PHE A 13 -0.58 -1.62 -5.99
C PHE A 13 -1.00 -2.80 -5.14
N GLY A 14 -1.81 -3.72 -5.65
CA GLY A 14 -2.19 -4.93 -4.92
C GLY A 14 -0.98 -5.77 -4.54
N LEU A 15 -0.02 -5.93 -5.46
CA LEU A 15 1.25 -6.62 -5.18
C LEU A 15 2.11 -5.86 -4.17
N VAL A 16 2.21 -4.53 -4.29
CA VAL A 16 2.91 -3.69 -3.30
C VAL A 16 2.30 -3.88 -1.91
N GLY A 17 0.96 -3.85 -1.80
CA GLY A 17 0.24 -4.06 -0.54
C GLY A 17 0.52 -5.44 0.06
N LEU A 18 0.47 -6.49 -0.75
CA LEU A 18 0.74 -7.86 -0.32
C LEU A 18 2.20 -8.02 0.15
N LEU A 19 3.17 -7.52 -0.61
CA LEU A 19 4.59 -7.60 -0.26
C LEU A 19 4.92 -6.77 0.97
N THR A 20 4.28 -5.60 1.13
CA THR A 20 4.44 -4.77 2.33
C THR A 20 3.84 -5.46 3.56
N ALA A 21 2.70 -6.13 3.42
CA ALA A 21 2.12 -6.94 4.50
C ALA A 21 3.02 -8.12 4.89
N LEU A 22 3.64 -8.80 3.92
CA LEU A 22 4.64 -9.83 4.21
C LEU A 22 5.86 -9.27 4.94
N ALA A 23 6.32 -8.07 4.56
CA ALA A 23 7.41 -7.40 5.27
C ALA A 23 7.01 -7.06 6.72
N LEU A 24 5.76 -6.65 6.94
CA LEU A 24 5.22 -6.43 8.28
C LEU A 24 5.20 -7.73 9.10
N LEU A 25 4.85 -8.87 8.50
CA LEU A 25 4.95 -10.17 9.20
C LEU A 25 6.39 -10.62 9.46
N ALA A 26 7.33 -10.29 8.57
CA ALA A 26 8.71 -10.71 8.67
C ALA A 26 9.53 -9.86 9.66
N PHE A 27 9.21 -8.57 9.78
CA PHE A 27 10.01 -7.58 10.52
C PHE A 27 9.27 -6.90 11.67
N GLY A 28 7.93 -6.93 11.69
CA GLY A 28 7.07 -6.29 12.70
C GLY A 28 6.75 -7.19 13.89
N ASP A 29 6.18 -6.61 14.95
CA ASP A 29 5.63 -7.36 16.08
C ASP A 29 4.17 -7.74 15.82
N THR A 30 3.97 -8.95 15.32
CA THR A 30 2.64 -9.45 14.94
C THR A 30 1.76 -9.89 16.10
N ARG A 31 2.22 -9.78 17.36
CA ARG A 31 1.43 -10.17 18.54
C ARG A 31 0.11 -9.41 18.65
N ILE A 32 0.09 -8.16 18.18
CA ILE A 32 -1.12 -7.33 18.12
C ILE A 32 -2.13 -7.93 17.10
N LEU A 33 -1.64 -8.56 16.04
CA LEU A 33 -2.49 -9.19 15.02
C LEU A 33 -3.15 -10.48 15.52
N ASP A 34 -2.54 -11.18 16.47
CA ASP A 34 -3.13 -12.39 17.08
C ASP A 34 -4.36 -12.05 17.95
N ALA A 35 -4.43 -10.81 18.46
CA ALA A 35 -5.60 -10.31 19.18
C ALA A 35 -6.78 -9.95 18.24
N THR A 36 -6.51 -9.78 16.94
CA THR A 36 -7.54 -9.57 15.93
C THR A 36 -8.01 -10.91 15.35
N TRP A 37 -9.32 -11.06 15.12
CA TRP A 37 -9.91 -12.29 14.55
C TRP A 37 -9.36 -12.64 13.15
N THR A 38 -8.72 -11.69 12.47
CA THR A 38 -8.04 -11.86 11.19
C THR A 38 -6.76 -12.69 11.26
N GLY A 39 -6.02 -12.63 12.39
CA GLY A 39 -4.69 -13.21 12.51
C GLY A 39 -3.69 -12.73 11.45
N GLN A 40 -2.49 -13.30 11.47
CA GLN A 40 -1.39 -12.91 10.58
C GLN A 40 -1.68 -13.15 9.10
N ILE A 41 -2.29 -14.30 8.76
CA ILE A 41 -2.61 -14.68 7.38
C ILE A 41 -3.72 -13.78 6.82
N GLY A 42 -4.74 -13.44 7.63
CA GLY A 42 -5.84 -12.59 7.19
C GLY A 42 -5.37 -11.19 6.78
N VAL A 43 -4.38 -10.63 7.48
CA VAL A 43 -3.79 -9.33 7.11
C VAL A 43 -3.21 -9.35 5.70
N VAL A 44 -2.46 -10.40 5.34
CA VAL A 44 -1.86 -10.52 3.99
C VAL A 44 -2.95 -10.67 2.92
N ILE A 45 -3.97 -11.48 3.20
CA ILE A 45 -5.08 -11.72 2.27
C ILE A 45 -5.87 -10.44 2.02
N ILE A 46 -6.05 -9.59 3.04
CA ILE A 46 -6.85 -8.35 2.93
C ILE A 46 -6.02 -7.19 2.36
N ALA A 47 -4.73 -7.11 2.68
CA ALA A 47 -3.85 -6.02 2.26
C ALA A 47 -3.73 -5.91 0.73
N GLY A 48 -3.65 -7.03 0.02
CA GLY A 48 -3.57 -7.04 -1.44
C GLY A 48 -4.81 -6.40 -2.11
N PRO A 49 -6.02 -6.95 -1.89
CA PRO A 49 -7.26 -6.39 -2.43
C PRO A 49 -7.53 -4.95 -1.99
N SER A 50 -7.25 -4.58 -0.73
CA SER A 50 -7.46 -3.21 -0.27
C SER A 50 -6.49 -2.22 -0.92
N ALA A 51 -5.22 -2.61 -1.11
CA ALA A 51 -4.24 -1.82 -1.84
C ALA A 51 -4.59 -1.74 -3.34
N TRP A 52 -5.11 -2.80 -3.94
CA TRP A 52 -5.60 -2.80 -5.32
C TRP A 52 -6.72 -1.76 -5.51
N LEU A 53 -7.71 -1.73 -4.61
CA LEU A 53 -8.79 -0.73 -4.62
C LEU A 53 -8.24 0.69 -4.45
N ALA A 54 -7.29 0.89 -3.53
CA ALA A 54 -6.64 2.18 -3.35
C ALA A 54 -5.84 2.60 -4.59
N GLY A 55 -5.18 1.65 -5.26
CA GLY A 55 -4.45 1.86 -6.51
C GLY A 55 -5.34 2.32 -7.66
N MET A 56 -6.60 1.86 -7.73
CA MET A 56 -7.56 2.39 -8.70
C MET A 56 -7.84 3.89 -8.50
N ALA A 57 -7.88 4.34 -7.24
CA ALA A 57 -8.13 5.73 -6.90
C ALA A 57 -6.89 6.62 -7.08
N CYS A 58 -5.71 6.14 -6.68
CA CYS A 58 -4.48 6.94 -6.60
C CYS A 58 -3.50 6.70 -7.76
N GLY A 59 -3.72 5.70 -8.61
CA GLY A 59 -2.75 5.27 -9.61
C GLY A 59 -2.38 6.33 -10.66
N TRP A 60 -3.26 7.31 -10.92
CA TRP A 60 -3.00 8.42 -11.84
C TRP A 60 -1.87 9.37 -11.39
N MET A 61 -1.47 9.28 -10.12
CA MET A 61 -0.40 10.09 -9.53
C MET A 61 1.00 9.53 -9.83
N PHE A 62 1.09 8.31 -10.37
CA PHE A 62 2.35 7.63 -10.68
C PHE A 62 2.68 7.65 -12.18
N GLY A 63 3.94 7.36 -12.51
CA GLY A 63 4.39 7.23 -13.91
C GLY A 63 4.45 8.55 -14.68
N ARG A 64 4.43 9.69 -13.98
CA ARG A 64 4.59 11.03 -14.59
C ARG A 64 6.07 11.40 -14.67
N PRO A 65 6.58 11.87 -15.82
CA PRO A 65 7.97 12.27 -15.94
C PRO A 65 8.26 13.55 -15.14
N LYS A 66 9.56 13.85 -14.96
CA LYS A 66 10.09 15.05 -14.27
C LYS A 66 9.93 15.03 -12.74
N ALA A 67 10.51 16.02 -12.07
CA ALA A 67 10.49 16.17 -10.61
C ALA A 67 9.05 16.25 -10.04
N GLU A 68 8.13 16.90 -10.76
CA GLU A 68 6.71 16.96 -10.39
C GLU A 68 6.06 15.57 -10.26
N GLY A 69 6.48 14.63 -11.10
CA GLY A 69 6.00 13.25 -11.06
C GLY A 69 6.42 12.50 -9.81
N TRP A 70 7.63 12.76 -9.29
CA TRP A 70 8.10 12.20 -8.03
C TRP A 70 7.35 12.76 -6.83
N VAL A 71 7.03 14.06 -6.82
CA VAL A 71 6.22 14.67 -5.76
C VAL A 71 4.82 14.04 -5.75
N LEU A 72 4.19 13.91 -6.92
CA LEU A 72 2.89 13.26 -7.05
C LEU A 72 2.94 11.77 -6.66
N ALA A 73 4.01 11.05 -7.01
CA ALA A 73 4.18 9.66 -6.62
C ALA A 73 4.30 9.49 -5.11
N SER A 74 5.07 10.35 -4.44
CA SER A 74 5.19 10.34 -2.98
C SER A 74 3.84 10.62 -2.31
N LEU A 75 3.10 11.63 -2.78
CA LEU A 75 1.75 11.90 -2.28
C LEU A 75 0.79 10.74 -2.55
N GLY A 76 0.85 10.17 -3.74
CA GLY A 76 0.04 9.01 -4.12
C GLY A 76 0.38 7.77 -3.31
N ALA A 77 1.64 7.55 -2.97
CA ALA A 77 2.09 6.46 -2.13
C ALA A 77 1.50 6.60 -0.71
N CYS A 78 1.58 7.78 -0.11
CA CYS A 78 0.98 8.03 1.20
C CYS A 78 -0.54 7.86 1.17
N LEU A 79 -1.22 8.50 0.21
CA LEU A 79 -2.68 8.45 0.11
C LEU A 79 -3.21 7.04 -0.17
N SER A 80 -2.57 6.31 -1.08
CA SER A 80 -2.96 4.92 -1.38
C SER A 80 -2.73 3.98 -0.21
N THR A 81 -1.69 4.21 0.58
CA THR A 81 -1.41 3.41 1.79
C THR A 81 -2.45 3.68 2.87
N ILE A 82 -2.77 4.95 3.14
CA ILE A 82 -3.83 5.33 4.08
C ILE A 82 -5.19 4.80 3.63
N LEU A 83 -5.51 4.95 2.34
CA LEU A 83 -6.78 4.47 1.77
C LEU A 83 -6.86 2.95 1.80
N GLY A 84 -5.79 2.23 1.45
CA GLY A 84 -5.72 0.78 1.51
C GLY A 84 -5.82 0.25 2.94
N ALA A 85 -5.20 0.95 3.90
CA ALA A 85 -5.34 0.68 5.33
C ALA A 85 -6.79 0.89 5.80
N ALA A 86 -7.41 2.00 5.43
CA ALA A 86 -8.79 2.31 5.80
C ALA A 86 -9.78 1.29 5.23
N ILE A 87 -9.61 0.91 3.95
CA ILE A 87 -10.43 -0.13 3.29
C ILE A 87 -10.22 -1.49 3.98
N GLY A 88 -8.97 -1.89 4.18
CA GLY A 88 -8.64 -3.17 4.82
C GLY A 88 -9.16 -3.23 6.26
N GLY A 89 -8.95 -2.17 7.03
CA GLY A 89 -9.47 -2.02 8.38
C GLY A 89 -10.99 -2.10 8.43
N ASN A 90 -11.69 -1.43 7.52
CA ASN A 90 -13.16 -1.48 7.45
C ASN A 90 -13.70 -2.89 7.15
N ILE A 91 -12.97 -3.70 6.37
CA ILE A 91 -13.32 -5.10 6.09
C ILE A 91 -13.24 -5.94 7.38
N VAL A 92 -12.25 -5.67 8.24
CA VAL A 92 -12.04 -6.42 9.48
C VAL A 92 -12.93 -5.92 10.62
N PHE A 93 -13.01 -4.60 10.79
CA PHE A 93 -13.84 -3.95 11.79
C PHE A 93 -14.54 -2.74 11.14
N PRO A 94 -15.82 -2.87 10.76
CA PRO A 94 -16.56 -1.79 10.14
C PRO A 94 -16.51 -0.52 10.99
N ILE A 95 -16.30 0.64 10.33
CA ILE A 95 -16.23 1.98 10.93
C ILE A 95 -14.97 2.20 11.78
N LEU A 96 -14.72 1.38 12.81
CA LEU A 96 -13.58 1.54 13.71
C LEU A 96 -12.25 1.22 13.01
N GLY A 97 -12.21 0.18 12.19
CA GLY A 97 -11.01 -0.20 11.45
C GLY A 97 -10.61 0.85 10.41
N THR A 98 -11.56 1.58 9.83
CA THR A 98 -11.28 2.71 8.91
C THR A 98 -10.45 3.80 9.58
N ILE A 99 -10.70 4.05 10.87
CA ILE A 99 -10.04 5.11 11.65
C ILE A 99 -8.74 4.59 12.26
N MET A 100 -8.76 3.38 12.82
CA MET A 100 -7.63 2.84 13.59
C MET A 100 -6.56 2.16 12.74
N ALA A 101 -6.90 1.57 11.59
CA ALA A 101 -5.92 0.84 10.79
C ALA A 101 -4.82 1.75 10.21
N PRO A 102 -5.12 2.98 9.71
CA PRO A 102 -4.07 3.89 9.27
C PRO A 102 -3.10 4.30 10.39
N SER A 103 -3.59 4.56 11.60
CA SER A 103 -2.73 4.89 12.74
C SER A 103 -1.90 3.70 13.19
N ALA A 104 -2.48 2.50 13.25
CA ALA A 104 -1.75 1.28 13.60
C ALA A 104 -0.62 0.98 12.61
N ILE A 105 -0.84 1.19 11.31
CA ILE A 105 0.20 1.02 10.29
C ILE A 105 1.31 2.07 10.45
N LEU A 106 0.98 3.30 10.81
CA LEU A 106 1.98 4.34 11.08
C LEU A 106 2.82 4.02 12.32
N ASP A 107 2.18 3.62 13.41
CA ASP A 107 2.87 3.24 14.65
C ASP A 107 3.84 2.08 14.40
N GLU A 108 3.38 1.06 13.66
CA GLU A 108 4.20 -0.10 13.33
C GLU A 108 5.34 0.24 12.38
N ALA A 109 5.09 1.12 11.40
CA ALA A 109 6.13 1.61 10.50
C ALA A 109 7.21 2.41 11.25
N ILE A 110 6.84 3.18 12.28
CA ILE A 110 7.79 3.93 13.13
C ILE A 110 8.59 2.98 14.02
N ALA A 111 7.94 1.99 14.64
CA ALA A 111 8.58 1.00 15.49
C ALA A 111 9.54 0.09 14.70
N HIS A 112 9.18 -0.24 13.45
CA HIS A 112 9.90 -1.18 12.60
C HIS A 112 10.30 -0.51 11.27
N PRO A 113 11.40 0.26 11.23
CA PRO A 113 11.79 1.07 10.07
C PRO A 113 12.07 0.25 8.81
N MET A 114 12.35 -1.06 8.95
CA MET A 114 12.51 -1.97 7.81
C MET A 114 11.24 -2.04 6.94
N ILE A 115 10.05 -1.92 7.55
CA ILE A 115 8.76 -1.92 6.82
C ILE A 115 8.69 -0.69 5.90
N ILE A 116 9.10 0.48 6.41
CA ILE A 116 9.15 1.73 5.63
C ILE A 116 10.12 1.58 4.45
N ILE A 117 11.30 0.98 4.67
CA ILE A 117 12.30 0.79 3.62
C ILE A 117 11.75 -0.10 2.51
N VAL A 118 11.12 -1.22 2.86
CA VAL A 118 10.51 -2.13 1.87
C VAL A 118 9.39 -1.42 1.12
N TRP A 119 8.50 -0.72 1.83
CA TRP A 119 7.41 0.03 1.23
C TRP A 119 7.90 1.12 0.26
N LEU A 120 8.90 1.92 0.66
CA LEU A 120 9.52 2.94 -0.19
C LEU A 120 10.15 2.33 -1.44
N ALA A 121 10.90 1.24 -1.28
CA ALA A 121 11.53 0.55 -2.40
C ALA A 121 10.50 0.01 -3.41
N LEU A 122 9.39 -0.55 -2.92
CA LEU A 122 8.30 -1.05 -3.74
C LEU A 122 7.56 0.09 -4.48
N MET A 123 7.23 1.18 -3.78
CA MET A 123 6.56 2.34 -4.38
C MET A 123 7.44 3.04 -5.42
N ALA A 124 8.74 3.19 -5.14
CA ALA A 124 9.71 3.74 -6.09
C ALA A 124 9.83 2.84 -7.33
N SER A 125 9.93 1.51 -7.14
CA SER A 125 9.97 0.54 -8.23
C SER A 125 8.72 0.63 -9.10
N MET A 126 7.54 0.70 -8.48
CA MET A 126 6.27 0.85 -9.19
C MET A 126 6.23 2.14 -10.01
N HIS A 127 6.71 3.26 -9.45
CA HIS A 127 6.80 4.53 -10.17
C HIS A 127 7.73 4.44 -11.39
N VAL A 128 8.91 3.83 -11.22
CA VAL A 128 9.89 3.65 -12.32
C VAL A 128 9.36 2.72 -13.41
N ILE A 129 8.68 1.64 -13.05
CA ILE A 129 8.06 0.73 -14.02
C ILE A 129 7.02 1.49 -14.85
N LEU A 130 6.14 2.24 -14.20
CA LEU A 130 5.10 3.01 -14.89
C LEU A 130 5.67 4.13 -15.76
N LEU A 131 6.78 4.76 -15.34
CA LEU A 131 7.52 5.71 -16.17
C LEU A 131 8.00 5.05 -17.47
N LYS A 132 8.58 3.85 -17.38
CA LYS A 132 9.07 3.10 -18.55
C LYS A 132 7.93 2.67 -19.48
N THR A 133 6.73 2.41 -18.95
CA THR A 133 5.57 2.04 -19.76
C THR A 133 4.91 3.26 -20.45
N ASN A 134 5.07 4.46 -19.87
CA ASN A 134 4.46 5.70 -20.37
C ASN A 134 5.33 6.50 -21.35
N GLY A 135 6.66 6.38 -21.27
CA GLY A 135 7.62 7.08 -22.13
C GLY A 135 7.89 6.34 -23.43
#